data_AF-A0A7V8WDI8-F1
#
_entry.id   AF-A0A7V8WDI8-F1
#
_cell.length_a   1.000
_cell.length_b   1.000
_cell.length_c   1.000
_cell.angle_alpha   90.00
_cell.angle_beta   90.00
_cell.angle_gamma   90.00
#
_symmetry.space_group_name_H-M   'P 1'
#
loop_
_entity.id
_entity.type
_entity.pdbx_description
1 polymer ?
#
loop_
_entity_poly.entity_id
_entity_poly.type
_entity_poly.pdbx_seq_one_letter_code
_entity_poly.pdbx_strand_id
1 'polypeptide(L)'
;MIRDAVAAALFLAVVMTLGDYVWAALKLPHVAAYGIVHGAVMCLCFGLVIGWRTGRVASGAAAGPVIGVLAALVFYALAGFLRYSAMLPAWMTFWILFAFLQQWLSPNESLKRATVRGITAAVLSGVAFYAISGIWTRGSPGYHVNFAAWFVAFLPGFLALFWGRKS
;
A
#
# COMPACT_ATOMS: atom_id res chain seq x y z
N MET A 1 -1.76 -14.88 -11.50
CA MET A 1 -0.55 -14.10 -11.10
C MET A 1 -0.60 -12.66 -11.62
N ILE A 2 -0.31 -12.40 -12.89
CA ILE A 2 -0.36 -11.03 -13.46
C ILE A 2 -1.79 -10.46 -13.36
N ARG A 3 -2.79 -11.26 -13.73
CA ARG A 3 -4.21 -10.88 -13.58
C ARG A 3 -4.55 -10.45 -12.15
N ASP A 4 -4.11 -11.20 -11.16
CA ASP A 4 -4.40 -10.91 -9.74
C ASP A 4 -3.67 -9.64 -9.28
N ALA A 5 -2.44 -9.40 -9.75
CA ALA A 5 -1.69 -8.19 -9.46
C ALA A 5 -2.34 -6.95 -10.08
N VAL A 6 -2.79 -7.06 -11.34
CA VAL A 6 -3.53 -6.00 -12.02
C VAL A 6 -4.87 -5.73 -11.33
N ALA A 7 -5.62 -6.77 -11.00
CA ALA A 7 -6.90 -6.63 -10.30
C ALA A 7 -6.72 -5.98 -8.92
N ALA A 8 -5.71 -6.39 -8.16
CA ALA A 8 -5.36 -5.79 -6.87
C ALA A 8 -4.96 -4.32 -7.01
N ALA A 9 -4.10 -4.00 -7.99
CA ALA A 9 -3.67 -2.62 -8.25
C ALA A 9 -4.85 -1.72 -8.68
N LEU A 10 -5.73 -2.21 -9.56
CA LEU A 10 -6.95 -1.50 -9.96
C LEU A 10 -7.87 -1.26 -8.78
N PHE A 11 -8.13 -2.30 -7.97
CA PHE A 11 -8.98 -2.21 -6.79
C PHE A 11 -8.44 -1.17 -5.80
N LEU A 12 -7.15 -1.23 -5.46
CA LEU A 12 -6.54 -0.26 -4.55
C LEU A 12 -6.48 1.14 -5.17
N ALA A 13 -6.29 1.26 -6.49
CA ALA A 13 -6.37 2.55 -7.16
C ALA A 13 -7.77 3.19 -7.04
N VAL A 14 -8.84 2.40 -7.17
CA VAL A 14 -10.21 2.87 -6.89
C VAL A 14 -10.33 3.32 -5.43
N VAL A 15 -9.91 2.49 -4.47
CA VAL A 15 -10.00 2.80 -3.04
C VAL A 15 -9.27 4.10 -2.70
N MET A 16 -8.06 4.28 -3.22
CA MET A 16 -7.28 5.49 -2.93
C MET A 16 -7.85 6.73 -3.61
N THR A 17 -8.33 6.61 -4.85
CA THR A 17 -8.99 7.72 -5.54
C THR A 17 -10.27 8.14 -4.84
N LEU A 18 -11.05 7.18 -4.33
CA LEU A 18 -12.21 7.47 -3.49
C LEU A 18 -11.80 8.13 -2.17
N GLY A 19 -10.70 7.70 -1.58
CA GLY A 19 -10.10 8.35 -0.42
C GLY A 19 -9.75 9.81 -0.68
N ASP A 20 -9.07 10.10 -1.79
CA ASP A 20 -8.76 11.46 -2.24
C ASP A 20 -10.05 12.28 -2.43
N TYR A 21 -11.08 11.69 -3.04
CA TYR A 21 -12.38 12.33 -3.24
C TYR A 21 -13.06 12.67 -1.92
N VAL A 22 -13.14 11.71 -0.99
CA VAL A 22 -13.74 11.93 0.33
C VAL A 22 -13.00 13.01 1.09
N TRP A 23 -11.66 13.00 1.04
CA TRP A 23 -10.84 14.01 1.71
C TRP A 23 -11.14 15.42 1.19
N ALA A 24 -11.24 15.57 -0.14
CA ALA A 24 -11.55 16.83 -0.79
C ALA A 24 -13.02 17.27 -0.57
N ALA A 25 -13.97 16.36 -0.74
CA ALA A 25 -15.41 16.63 -0.63
C ALA A 25 -15.81 17.05 0.79
N LEU A 26 -15.20 16.43 1.81
CA LEU A 26 -15.45 16.75 3.22
C LEU A 26 -14.53 17.84 3.77
N LYS A 27 -13.61 18.38 2.95
CA LYS A 27 -12.61 19.39 3.35
C LYS A 27 -11.88 19.00 4.64
N LEU A 28 -11.49 17.73 4.76
CA LEU A 28 -10.91 17.21 5.99
C LEU A 28 -9.57 17.92 6.29
N PRO A 29 -9.38 18.47 7.50
CA PRO A 29 -8.10 19.06 7.88
C PRO A 29 -6.99 17.99 7.87
N HIS A 30 -5.76 18.39 7.53
CA HIS A 30 -4.60 17.49 7.54
C HIS A 30 -4.11 17.22 8.97
N VAL A 31 -4.93 16.51 9.75
CA VAL A 31 -4.60 16.07 11.11
C VAL A 31 -4.24 14.59 11.13
N ALA A 32 -3.42 14.21 12.11
CA ALA A 32 -2.83 12.88 12.17
C ALA A 32 -3.88 11.75 12.21
N ALA A 33 -4.98 11.97 12.92
CA ALA A 33 -6.06 11.01 13.08
C ALA A 33 -6.65 10.57 11.73
N TYR A 34 -6.92 11.50 10.81
CA TYR A 34 -7.47 11.15 9.49
C TYR A 34 -6.45 10.42 8.63
N GLY A 35 -5.16 10.78 8.72
CA GLY A 35 -4.09 10.06 8.04
C GLY A 35 -3.99 8.60 8.51
N ILE A 36 -4.10 8.37 9.81
CA ILE A 36 -4.09 7.03 10.41
C ILE A 36 -5.31 6.23 9.97
N VAL A 37 -6.51 6.82 10.03
CA VAL A 37 -7.76 6.13 9.60
C VAL A 37 -7.69 5.78 8.11
N HIS A 38 -7.26 6.71 7.27
CA HIS A 38 -7.10 6.48 5.83
C HIS A 38 -6.08 5.36 5.54
N GLY A 39 -4.92 5.41 6.19
CA GLY A 39 -3.91 4.35 6.09
C GLY A 39 -4.42 2.99 6.57
N ALA A 40 -5.17 2.95 7.67
CA ALA A 40 -5.77 1.72 8.21
C ALA A 40 -6.82 1.12 7.26
N VAL A 41 -7.69 1.94 6.67
CA VAL A 41 -8.69 1.50 5.67
C VAL A 41 -8.01 0.99 4.41
N MET A 42 -7.01 1.71 3.88
CA MET A 42 -6.22 1.24 2.74
C MET A 42 -5.57 -0.12 3.05
N CYS A 43 -4.94 -0.26 4.22
CA CYS A 43 -4.26 -1.49 4.60
C CYS A 43 -5.24 -2.63 4.90
N LEU A 44 -6.47 -2.35 5.35
CA LEU A 44 -7.55 -3.34 5.42
C LEU A 44 -7.86 -3.91 4.02
N CYS A 45 -8.08 -3.04 3.02
CA CYS A 45 -8.33 -3.47 1.65
C CYS A 45 -7.16 -4.29 1.09
N PHE A 46 -5.92 -3.87 1.38
CA PHE A 46 -4.72 -4.59 0.96
C PHE A 46 -4.60 -5.97 1.64
N GLY A 47 -4.85 -6.02 2.95
CA GLY A 47 -4.87 -7.26 3.73
C GLY A 47 -5.95 -8.23 3.27
N LEU A 48 -7.13 -7.73 2.87
CA LEU A 48 -8.18 -8.54 2.26
C LEU A 48 -7.73 -9.17 0.94
N VAL A 49 -7.04 -8.42 0.07
CA VAL A 49 -6.50 -8.95 -1.20
C VAL A 49 -5.51 -10.09 -0.93
N ILE A 50 -4.56 -9.91 -0.01
CA ILE A 50 -3.60 -10.97 0.34
C ILE A 50 -4.30 -12.15 0.99
N GLY A 51 -5.15 -11.89 1.99
CA GLY A 51 -5.89 -12.90 2.73
C GLY A 51 -6.75 -13.75 1.81
N TRP A 52 -7.43 -13.14 0.84
CA TRP A 52 -8.20 -13.85 -0.19
C TRP A 52 -7.30 -14.78 -1.03
N ARG A 53 -6.15 -14.27 -1.50
CA ARG A 53 -5.18 -15.06 -2.27
C ARG A 53 -4.58 -16.24 -1.48
N THR A 54 -4.49 -16.13 -0.16
CA THR A 54 -3.97 -17.19 0.71
C THR A 54 -5.06 -18.07 1.34
N GLY A 55 -6.34 -17.84 1.04
CA GLY A 55 -7.46 -18.55 1.65
C GLY A 55 -7.69 -18.22 3.14
N ARG A 56 -7.12 -17.12 3.63
CA ARG A 56 -7.15 -16.67 5.04
C ARG A 56 -7.60 -15.21 5.14
N VAL A 57 -8.80 -14.93 4.64
CA VAL A 57 -9.36 -13.56 4.53
C VAL A 57 -9.41 -12.87 5.89
N ALA A 58 -9.93 -13.53 6.93
CA ALA A 58 -10.05 -12.93 8.26
C ALA A 58 -8.70 -12.49 8.86
N SER A 59 -7.67 -13.34 8.74
CA SER A 59 -6.32 -13.02 9.22
C SER A 59 -5.70 -11.88 8.42
N GLY A 60 -5.89 -11.85 7.10
CA GLY A 60 -5.45 -10.73 6.26
C GLY A 60 -6.15 -9.42 6.61
N ALA A 61 -7.47 -9.47 6.83
CA ALA A 61 -8.29 -8.32 7.22
C ALA A 61 -7.87 -7.76 8.58
N ALA A 62 -7.56 -8.62 9.56
CA ALA A 62 -7.11 -8.20 10.88
C ALA A 62 -5.68 -7.62 10.86
N ALA A 63 -4.76 -8.26 10.12
CA ALA A 63 -3.38 -7.82 10.06
C ALA A 63 -3.18 -6.54 9.23
N GLY A 64 -4.05 -6.28 8.26
CA GLY A 64 -4.00 -5.09 7.41
C GLY A 64 -3.93 -3.78 8.20
N PRO A 65 -4.95 -3.43 9.01
CA PRO A 65 -4.94 -2.23 9.85
C PRO A 65 -3.72 -2.15 10.78
N VAL A 66 -3.27 -3.27 11.35
CA VAL A 66 -2.07 -3.31 12.20
C VAL A 66 -0.85 -2.86 11.40
N ILE A 67 -0.67 -3.37 10.18
CA ILE A 67 0.42 -2.92 9.28
C ILE A 67 0.27 -1.43 8.94
N GLY A 68 -0.96 -0.96 8.72
CA GLY A 68 -1.23 0.47 8.47
C GLY A 68 -0.81 1.37 9.64
N VAL A 69 -1.12 0.97 10.87
CA VAL A 69 -0.68 1.67 12.08
C VAL A 69 0.84 1.66 12.19
N LEU A 70 1.50 0.52 11.97
CA LEU A 70 2.96 0.43 12.00
C LEU A 70 3.62 1.33 10.95
N ALA A 71 3.09 1.37 9.72
CA ALA A 71 3.59 2.25 8.67
C ALA A 71 3.37 3.73 9.03
N ALA A 72 2.23 4.08 9.63
CA ALA A 72 1.96 5.43 10.12
C ALA A 72 2.93 5.83 11.24
N LEU A 73 3.24 4.92 12.17
CA LEU A 73 4.25 5.16 13.20
C LEU A 73 5.63 5.45 12.60
N VAL A 74 6.03 4.72 11.56
CA VAL A 74 7.27 5.02 10.81
C VAL A 74 7.22 6.42 10.20
N PHE A 75 6.10 6.81 9.59
CA PHE A 75 5.92 8.16 9.07
C PHE A 75 6.10 9.21 10.16
N TYR A 76 5.37 9.11 11.27
CA TYR A 76 5.43 10.13 12.33
C TYR A 76 6.77 10.16 13.06
N ALA A 77 7.44 9.02 13.24
CA ALA A 77 8.78 8.96 13.81
C ALA A 77 9.82 9.68 12.93
N LEU A 78 9.66 9.60 11.61
CA LEU A 78 10.59 10.20 10.65
C LEU A 78 10.18 11.60 10.17
N ALA A 79 8.92 12.00 10.39
CA ALA A 79 8.37 13.26 9.88
C ALA A 79 9.12 14.49 10.41
N GLY A 80 9.63 14.44 11.65
CA GLY A 80 10.43 15.52 12.22
C GLY A 80 11.72 15.82 11.43
N PHE A 81 12.34 14.79 10.84
CA PHE A 81 13.61 14.90 10.13
C PHE A 81 13.42 14.98 8.61
N LEU A 82 12.50 14.19 8.06
CA LEU A 82 12.30 14.03 6.61
C LEU A 82 11.09 14.79 6.08
N ARG A 83 10.26 15.40 6.95
CA ARG A 83 9.02 16.09 6.57
C ARG A 83 8.15 15.18 5.71
N TYR A 84 7.66 15.68 4.57
CA TYR A 84 6.83 14.91 3.63
C TYR A 84 7.56 13.69 3.04
N SER A 85 8.89 13.76 2.92
CA SER A 85 9.70 12.63 2.40
C SER A 85 9.64 11.39 3.29
N ALA A 86 9.20 11.51 4.55
CA ALA A 86 8.91 10.37 5.43
C ALA A 86 7.84 9.41 4.86
N MET A 87 7.01 9.88 3.92
CA MET A 87 6.05 9.02 3.23
C MET A 87 6.71 7.89 2.45
N LEU A 88 7.88 8.13 1.85
CA LEU A 88 8.55 7.10 1.05
C LEU A 88 9.06 5.94 1.92
N PRO A 89 9.79 6.15 3.03
CA PRO A 89 10.11 5.08 3.97
C PRO A 89 8.87 4.35 4.50
N ALA A 90 7.82 5.08 4.88
CA ALA A 90 6.57 4.47 5.36
C ALA A 90 5.92 3.57 4.28
N TRP A 91 5.90 4.04 3.03
CA TRP A 91 5.43 3.28 1.87
C TRP A 91 6.26 2.00 1.65
N MET A 92 7.59 2.10 1.74
CA MET A 92 8.47 0.94 1.62
C MET A 92 8.27 -0.06 2.76
N THR A 93 8.14 0.41 4.00
CA THR A 93 7.83 -0.43 5.17
C THR A 93 6.52 -1.19 4.97
N PHE A 94 5.49 -0.51 4.48
CA PHE A 94 4.20 -1.13 4.15
C PHE A 94 4.35 -2.35 3.22
N TRP A 95 5.10 -2.23 2.12
CA TRP A 95 5.31 -3.35 1.18
C TRP A 95 6.08 -4.52 1.80
N ILE A 96 7.10 -4.22 2.60
CA ILE A 96 7.90 -5.24 3.29
C ILE A 96 7.03 -6.01 4.29
N LEU A 97 6.24 -5.31 5.11
CA LEU A 97 5.36 -5.92 6.08
C LEU A 97 4.30 -6.81 5.41
N PHE A 98 3.75 -6.39 4.28
CA PHE A 98 2.79 -7.22 3.54
C PHE A 98 3.41 -8.46 2.88
N ALA A 99 4.70 -8.42 2.50
CA ALA A 99 5.40 -9.62 2.06
C ALA A 99 5.60 -10.62 3.20
N PHE A 100 5.91 -10.15 4.40
CA PHE A 100 5.97 -11.01 5.60
C PHE A 100 4.58 -11.50 6.02
N LEU A 101 3.53 -10.68 5.90
CA LEU A 101 2.16 -11.14 6.12
C LEU A 101 1.82 -12.29 5.18
N GLN A 102 2.11 -12.13 3.89
CA GLN A 102 1.84 -13.18 2.92
C GLN A 102 2.61 -14.45 3.25
N GLN A 103 3.87 -14.35 3.68
CA GLN A 103 4.68 -15.49 4.14
C GLN A 103 4.06 -16.17 5.36
N TRP A 104 3.65 -15.40 6.38
CA TRP A 104 3.01 -15.94 7.58
C TRP A 104 1.69 -16.66 7.27
N LEU A 105 0.90 -16.15 6.32
CA LEU A 105 -0.33 -16.79 5.86
C LEU A 105 -0.07 -18.00 4.94
N SER A 106 1.18 -18.25 4.56
CA SER A 106 1.58 -19.23 3.56
C SER A 106 2.58 -20.24 4.14
N PRO A 107 2.12 -21.40 4.64
CA PRO A 107 2.95 -22.31 5.43
C PRO A 107 4.22 -22.83 4.71
N ASN A 108 4.24 -22.83 3.38
CA ASN A 108 5.36 -23.32 2.58
C ASN A 108 6.26 -22.21 2.01
N GLU A 109 6.03 -20.95 2.38
CA GLU A 109 6.83 -19.83 1.88
C GLU A 109 8.06 -19.58 2.75
N SER A 110 9.25 -19.60 2.13
CA SER A 110 10.50 -19.36 2.83
C SER A 110 10.69 -17.88 3.16
N LEU A 111 11.31 -17.60 4.31
CA LEU A 111 11.61 -16.24 4.75
C LEU A 111 12.47 -15.49 3.72
N LYS A 112 13.49 -16.14 3.17
CA LYS A 112 14.35 -15.56 2.11
C LYS A 112 13.53 -15.05 0.93
N ARG A 113 12.53 -15.82 0.50
CA ARG A 113 11.68 -15.45 -0.63
C ARG A 113 10.77 -14.27 -0.29
N ALA A 114 10.22 -14.25 0.91
CA ALA A 114 9.42 -13.14 1.42
C ALA A 114 10.23 -11.85 1.49
N THR A 115 11.46 -11.91 2.02
CA THR A 115 12.39 -10.78 2.09
C THR A 115 12.70 -10.23 0.70
N VAL A 116 13.06 -11.10 -0.26
CA VAL A 116 13.34 -10.66 -1.64
C VAL A 116 12.11 -9.99 -2.25
N ARG A 117 10.93 -10.60 -2.15
CA ARG A 117 9.68 -10.03 -2.70
C ARG A 117 9.31 -8.71 -2.03
N GLY A 118 9.45 -8.61 -0.71
CA GLY A 118 9.18 -7.40 0.05
C GLY A 118 10.10 -6.25 -0.36
N ILE A 119 11.40 -6.50 -0.45
CA ILE A 119 12.38 -5.49 -0.89
C ILE A 119 12.12 -5.08 -2.34
N THR A 120 11.93 -6.04 -3.25
CA THR A 120 11.64 -5.74 -4.66
C THR A 120 10.34 -4.95 -4.80
N ALA A 121 9.28 -5.32 -4.09
CA ALA A 121 8.02 -4.59 -4.10
C ALA A 121 8.19 -3.17 -3.54
N ALA A 122 8.87 -3.02 -2.41
CA ALA A 122 9.13 -1.73 -1.78
C ALA A 122 9.94 -0.79 -2.70
N VAL A 123 10.97 -1.30 -3.36
CA VAL A 123 11.80 -0.50 -4.28
C VAL A 123 11.02 -0.13 -5.53
N LEU A 124 10.44 -1.10 -6.23
CA LEU A 124 9.76 -0.82 -7.51
C LEU A 124 8.53 0.07 -7.30
N SER A 125 7.72 -0.21 -6.27
CA SER A 125 6.57 0.64 -5.92
C SER A 125 7.00 1.96 -5.31
N GLY A 126 8.09 2.01 -4.54
CA GLY A 126 8.63 3.26 -3.99
C GLY A 126 9.09 4.22 -5.08
N VAL A 127 9.76 3.72 -6.13
CA VAL A 127 10.15 4.52 -7.30
C VAL A 127 8.90 5.04 -8.03
N ALA A 128 7.91 4.18 -8.26
CA ALA A 128 6.66 4.58 -8.90
C ALA A 128 5.88 5.61 -8.07
N PHE A 129 5.78 5.41 -6.76
CA PHE A 129 5.15 6.32 -5.80
C PHE A 129 5.86 7.68 -5.77
N TYR A 130 7.19 7.68 -5.77
CA TYR A 130 7.97 8.92 -5.85
C TYR A 130 7.67 9.68 -7.14
N ALA A 131 7.61 8.98 -8.28
CA ALA A 131 7.33 9.58 -9.59
C ALA A 131 5.93 10.22 -9.67
N ILE A 132 4.93 9.65 -8.98
CA ILE A 132 3.56 10.17 -8.98
C ILE A 132 3.25 11.14 -7.84
N SER A 133 4.17 11.35 -6.88
CA SER A 133 3.97 12.21 -5.70
C SER A 133 3.56 13.66 -6.00
N GLY A 134 3.73 14.10 -7.25
CA GLY A 134 3.21 15.36 -7.78
C GLY A 134 1.70 15.55 -7.57
N ILE A 135 0.90 14.47 -7.55
CA ILE A 135 -0.57 14.56 -7.39
C ILE A 135 -1.02 15.17 -6.06
N TRP A 136 -0.16 15.15 -5.03
CA TRP A 136 -0.43 15.76 -3.73
C TRP A 136 0.33 17.04 -3.49
N THR A 137 1.55 17.14 -4.01
CA THR A 137 2.44 18.27 -3.72
C THR A 137 2.14 19.49 -4.59
N ARG A 138 1.53 19.30 -5.76
CA ARG A 138 1.19 20.37 -6.72
C ARG A 138 -0.31 20.56 -6.92
N GLY A 139 -1.14 19.81 -6.18
CA GLY A 139 -2.59 19.78 -6.32
C GLY A 139 -3.06 18.70 -7.30
N SER A 140 -4.29 18.19 -7.08
CA SER A 140 -4.83 17.10 -7.91
C SER A 140 -5.17 17.61 -9.32
N PRO A 141 -4.65 16.96 -10.38
CA PRO A 141 -5.01 17.27 -11.77
C PRO A 141 -6.36 16.67 -12.20
N GLY A 142 -7.09 16.03 -11.28
CA GLY A 142 -8.38 15.38 -11.51
C GLY A 142 -8.36 13.89 -11.14
N TYR A 143 -9.51 13.36 -10.73
CA TYR A 143 -9.61 11.99 -10.18
C TYR A 143 -9.24 10.87 -11.15
N HIS A 144 -9.40 11.08 -12.45
CA HIS A 144 -8.96 10.14 -13.48
C HIS A 144 -7.43 10.01 -13.51
N VAL A 145 -6.71 11.11 -13.30
CA VAL A 145 -5.25 11.10 -13.18
C VAL A 145 -4.82 10.52 -11.84
N ASN A 146 -5.48 10.87 -10.73
CA ASN A 146 -5.21 10.24 -9.43
C ASN A 146 -5.37 8.72 -9.52
N PHE A 147 -6.43 8.23 -10.17
CA PHE A 147 -6.63 6.81 -10.40
C PHE A 147 -5.48 6.16 -11.16
N ALA A 148 -5.07 6.75 -12.30
CA ALA A 148 -3.94 6.25 -13.07
C ALA A 148 -2.63 6.28 -12.29
N ALA A 149 -2.38 7.37 -11.54
CA ALA A 149 -1.22 7.53 -10.68
C ALA A 149 -1.16 6.47 -9.59
N TRP A 150 -2.28 6.20 -8.93
CA TRP A 150 -2.38 5.16 -7.92
C TRP A 150 -2.17 3.78 -8.49
N PHE A 151 -2.76 3.49 -9.65
CA PHE A 151 -2.54 2.23 -10.35
C PHE A 151 -1.05 2.02 -10.65
N VAL A 152 -0.38 3.04 -11.17
CA VAL A 152 1.07 3.03 -11.43
C VAL A 152 1.88 2.84 -10.15
N ALA A 153 1.48 3.46 -9.03
CA ALA A 153 2.15 3.28 -7.74
C ALA A 153 2.04 1.83 -7.23
N PHE A 154 0.86 1.21 -7.30
CA PHE A 154 0.60 -0.12 -6.73
C PHE A 154 1.04 -1.30 -7.61
N LEU A 155 0.87 -1.19 -8.93
CA LEU A 155 1.10 -2.29 -9.87
C LEU A 155 2.48 -2.96 -9.73
N PRO A 156 3.62 -2.24 -9.77
CA PRO A 156 4.94 -2.86 -9.66
C PRO A 156 5.14 -3.59 -8.33
N GLY A 157 4.59 -3.04 -7.24
CA GLY A 157 4.62 -3.66 -5.93
C GLY A 157 3.85 -4.98 -5.91
N PHE A 158 2.63 -5.01 -6.47
CA PHE A 158 1.84 -6.24 -6.57
C PHE A 158 2.44 -7.28 -7.53
N LEU A 159 3.07 -6.85 -8.63
CA LEU A 159 3.76 -7.76 -9.54
C LEU A 159 4.91 -8.48 -8.82
N ALA A 160 5.73 -7.75 -8.08
CA ALA A 160 6.78 -8.32 -7.25
C ALA A 160 6.21 -9.19 -6.12
N LEU A 161 5.18 -8.69 -5.44
CA LEU A 161 4.55 -9.36 -4.32
C LEU A 161 3.83 -10.63 -4.75
N PHE A 162 3.30 -10.79 -5.96
CA PHE A 162 2.65 -12.04 -6.38
C PHE A 162 3.56 -12.95 -7.21
N TRP A 163 4.80 -12.54 -7.44
CA TRP A 163 5.74 -13.26 -8.29
C TRP A 163 6.01 -14.71 -7.83
N GLY A 164 5.87 -15.62 -8.79
CA GLY A 164 6.27 -17.02 -8.68
C GLY A 164 5.38 -17.89 -7.79
N ARG A 165 4.22 -17.41 -7.32
CA ARG A 165 3.26 -18.24 -6.59
C ARG A 165 2.16 -18.73 -7.54
N LYS A 166 2.02 -20.05 -7.68
CA LYS A 166 0.84 -20.68 -8.30
C LYS A 166 -0.34 -20.44 -7.33
N SER A 167 -1.40 -19.82 -7.85
CA SER A 167 -2.69 -19.68 -7.17
C SER A 167 -3.30 -21.06 -6.95
#